data_AF-A0A7X7HUH6-F1
#
_entry.id   AF-A0A7X7HUH6-F1
#
_cell.length_a   1.000
_cell.length_b   1.000
_cell.length_c   1.000
_cell.angle_alpha   90.00
_cell.angle_beta   90.00
_cell.angle_gamma   90.00
#
_symmetry.space_group_name_H-M   'P 1'
#
loop_
_entity.id
_entity.type
_entity.pdbx_description
1 polymer ?
#
loop_
_entity_poly.entity_id
_entity_poly.type
_entity_poly.pdbx_seq_one_letter_code
_entity_poly.pdbx_strand_id
1 'polypeptide(L)'
;IIILNPAEPPMIMRDTIFCAIPEDADQDLITTAIRKREKEIQEYVPGYRLLQEPQFDPPTEITGGMARVAIFVEVEGAGDFLPPYAGNLDIMTAAATKVGEDIAKTKLGV
;
A
#
# COMPACT_ATOMS: atom_id res chain seq x y z
N ILE A 1 1.20 2.93 12.96
CA ILE A 1 1.59 4.22 13.59
C ILE A 1 1.18 5.32 12.62
N ILE A 2 0.61 6.43 13.09
CA ILE A 2 0.28 7.59 12.24
C ILE A 2 1.17 8.76 12.63
N ILE A 3 1.83 9.38 11.65
CA ILE A 3 2.69 10.54 11.84
C ILE A 3 2.15 11.68 10.98
N LEU A 4 1.95 12.85 11.60
CA LEU A 4 1.51 14.06 10.91
C LEU A 4 2.72 14.96 10.72
N ASN A 5 3.01 15.34 9.47
CA ASN A 5 4.15 16.17 9.11
C ASN A 5 3.66 17.48 8.47
N PRO A 6 3.88 18.65 9.09
CA PRO A 6 3.41 19.94 8.60
C PRO A 6 4.36 20.59 7.57
N ALA A 7 5.12 19.80 6.82
CA ALA A 7 6.07 20.32 5.82
C ALA A 7 5.35 21.10 4.70
N GLU A 8 6.06 22.08 4.13
CA GLU A 8 5.64 22.87 2.96
C GLU A 8 6.68 22.72 1.84
N PRO A 9 6.30 22.25 0.64
CA PRO A 9 4.94 21.85 0.23
C PRO A 9 4.43 20.59 0.98
N PRO A 10 3.11 20.39 1.09
CA PRO A 10 2.55 19.21 1.75
C PRO A 10 3.07 17.92 1.10
N MET A 11 3.48 16.97 1.94
CA MET A 11 4.01 15.71 1.45
C MET A 11 2.91 14.79 0.92
N ILE A 12 3.24 14.02 -0.12
CA ILE A 12 2.42 12.89 -0.55
C ILE A 12 2.36 11.87 0.59
N MET A 13 1.20 11.23 0.77
CA MET A 13 1.01 10.15 1.73
C MET A 13 2.02 9.03 1.47
N ARG A 14 2.65 8.55 2.54
CA ARG A 14 3.55 7.40 2.52
C ARG A 14 3.19 6.45 3.64
N ASP A 15 3.26 5.16 3.35
CA ASP A 15 3.10 4.11 4.33
C ASP A 15 4.30 3.17 4.28
N THR A 16 4.67 2.67 5.45
CA THR A 16 5.67 1.62 5.60
C THR A 16 5.01 0.44 6.30
N ILE A 17 5.04 -0.72 5.65
CA ILE A 17 4.46 -1.95 6.15
C ILE A 17 5.61 -2.88 6.52
N PHE A 18 5.65 -3.30 7.78
CA PHE A 18 6.57 -4.33 8.26
C PHE A 18 5.78 -5.60 8.56
N CYS A 19 6.20 -6.71 7.96
CA CYS A 19 5.64 -8.03 8.24
C CYS A 19 6.76 -8.94 8.77
N ALA A 20 6.55 -9.57 9.91
CA ALA A 20 7.40 -10.67 10.36
C ALA A 20 7.15 -11.88 9.46
N ILE A 21 8.23 -12.54 9.03
CA ILE A 21 8.20 -13.70 8.13
C ILE A 21 9.11 -14.80 8.69
N PRO A 22 8.88 -16.08 8.35
CA PRO A 22 9.84 -17.14 8.58
C PRO A 22 11.21 -16.80 7.97
N GLU A 23 12.29 -17.24 8.60
CA GLU A 23 13.66 -17.01 8.09
C GLU A 23 13.89 -17.68 6.73
N ASP A 24 13.24 -18.81 6.49
CA ASP A 24 13.29 -19.59 5.25
C ASP A 24 12.20 -19.22 4.24
N ALA A 25 11.51 -18.08 4.44
CA ALA A 25 10.48 -17.63 3.54
C ALA A 25 11.03 -17.34 2.13
N ASP A 26 10.30 -17.76 1.11
CA ASP A 26 10.62 -17.50 -0.29
C ASP A 26 10.40 -16.02 -0.62
N GLN A 27 11.49 -15.26 -0.67
CA GLN A 27 11.48 -13.82 -0.89
C GLN A 27 11.02 -13.45 -2.31
N ASP A 28 11.27 -14.30 -3.31
CA ASP A 28 10.86 -14.06 -4.69
C ASP A 28 9.34 -14.23 -4.84
N LEU A 29 8.77 -15.25 -4.20
CA LEU A 29 7.32 -15.45 -4.13
C LEU A 29 6.63 -14.29 -3.39
N ILE A 30 7.19 -13.85 -2.26
CA ILE A 30 6.65 -12.70 -1.51
C ILE A 30 6.71 -11.43 -2.37
N THR A 31 7.84 -11.17 -3.02
CA THR A 31 8.02 -10.01 -3.91
C THR A 31 7.00 -10.02 -5.05
N THR A 32 6.83 -11.17 -5.70
CA THR A 32 5.85 -11.36 -6.76
C THR A 32 4.42 -11.10 -6.26
N ALA A 33 4.06 -11.60 -5.08
CA ALA A 33 2.75 -11.37 -4.50
C ALA A 33 2.52 -9.88 -4.18
N ILE A 34 3.52 -9.18 -3.64
CA ILE A 34 3.45 -7.74 -3.34
C ILE A 34 3.28 -6.93 -4.63
N ARG A 35 4.06 -7.24 -5.67
CA ARG A 35 3.96 -6.59 -6.99
C ARG A 35 2.61 -6.83 -7.66
N LYS A 36 2.06 -8.04 -7.55
CA LYS A 36 0.70 -8.34 -8.00
C LYS A 36 -0.31 -7.49 -7.24
N ARG A 37 -0.18 -7.38 -5.91
CA ARG A 37 -1.10 -6.60 -5.09
C ARG A 37 -1.03 -5.10 -5.38
N GLU A 38 0.16 -4.57 -5.65
CA GLU A 38 0.34 -3.20 -6.15
C GLU A 38 -0.51 -2.96 -7.41
N LYS A 39 -0.45 -3.88 -8.39
CA LYS A 39 -1.24 -3.77 -9.63
C LYS A 39 -2.74 -3.84 -9.41
N GLU A 40 -3.20 -4.74 -8.54
CA GLU A 40 -4.62 -4.85 -8.17
C GLU A 40 -5.12 -3.55 -7.50
N ILE A 41 -4.30 -2.91 -6.65
CA ILE A 41 -4.67 -1.64 -6.00
C ILE A 41 -4.69 -0.51 -7.04
N GLN A 42 -3.74 -0.50 -7.98
CA GLN A 42 -3.66 0.49 -9.06
C GLN A 42 -4.91 0.50 -9.97
N GLU A 43 -5.69 -0.58 -10.01
CA GLU A 43 -6.96 -0.61 -10.75
C GLU A 43 -7.99 0.39 -10.23
N TYR A 44 -7.93 0.75 -8.94
CA TYR A 44 -8.85 1.72 -8.33
C TYR A 44 -8.13 2.91 -7.69
N VAL A 45 -6.82 2.85 -7.43
CA VAL A 45 -5.98 3.98 -7.00
C VAL A 45 -4.73 4.08 -7.86
N PRO A 46 -4.79 4.74 -9.04
CA PRO A 46 -3.66 4.78 -9.99
C PRO A 46 -2.37 5.36 -9.41
N GLY A 47 -2.46 6.25 -8.42
CA GLY A 47 -1.31 6.86 -7.75
C GLY A 47 -0.68 6.01 -6.64
N TYR A 48 -1.22 4.83 -6.33
CA TYR A 48 -0.61 3.88 -5.40
C TYR A 48 0.61 3.22 -6.04
N ARG A 49 1.80 3.36 -5.45
CA ARG A 49 3.04 2.79 -6.00
C ARG A 49 4.00 2.36 -4.91
N LEU A 50 4.77 1.30 -5.19
CA LEU A 50 5.95 0.95 -4.42
C LEU A 50 7.05 1.98 -4.70
N LEU A 51 7.62 2.55 -3.63
CA LEU A 51 8.76 3.46 -3.72
C LEU A 51 10.07 2.72 -4.01
N GLN A 52 10.17 1.48 -3.54
CA GLN A 52 11.34 0.61 -3.65
C GLN A 52 10.89 -0.85 -3.76
N GLU A 53 11.77 -1.75 -4.19
CA GLU A 53 11.51 -3.19 -4.04
C GLU A 53 11.31 -3.55 -2.56
N PRO A 54 10.51 -4.59 -2.24
CA PRO A 54 10.40 -5.11 -0.88
C PRO A 54 11.79 -5.40 -0.29
N GLN A 55 12.06 -4.89 0.91
CA GLN A 55 13.35 -5.05 1.59
C GLN A 55 13.23 -6.17 2.62
N PHE A 56 14.15 -7.13 2.58
CA PHE A 56 14.16 -8.27 3.50
C PHE A 56 15.32 -8.14 4.48
N ASP A 57 15.01 -8.29 5.76
CA ASP A 57 16.01 -8.30 6.82
C ASP A 57 16.02 -9.67 7.53
N PRO A 58 17.21 -10.20 7.86
CA PRO A 58 17.32 -11.43 8.65
C PRO A 58 16.82 -11.22 10.09
N PRO A 59 16.62 -12.32 10.85
CA PRO A 59 16.28 -12.25 12.27
C PRO A 59 17.29 -11.44 13.08
N THR A 60 16.81 -10.58 13.98
CA THR A 60 17.64 -9.79 14.90
C THR A 60 17.00 -9.72 16.29
N GLU A 61 17.77 -9.37 17.32
CA GLU A 61 17.22 -9.16 18.67
C GLU A 61 16.13 -8.07 18.68
N ILE A 62 16.32 -7.00 17.90
CA ILE A 62 15.37 -5.87 17.79
C ILE A 62 14.04 -6.31 17.17
N THR A 63 14.07 -7.29 16.26
CA THR A 63 12.88 -7.85 15.61
C THR A 63 12.26 -9.01 16.39
N GLY A 64 12.74 -9.29 17.61
CA GLY A 64 12.26 -10.38 18.43
C GLY A 64 12.65 -11.77 17.89
N GLY A 65 13.75 -11.86 17.14
CA GLY A 65 14.23 -13.10 16.54
C GLY A 65 13.49 -13.53 15.27
N MET A 66 12.79 -12.60 14.60
CA MET A 66 12.06 -12.88 13.36
C MET A 66 12.69 -12.17 12.17
N ALA A 67 12.78 -12.85 11.02
CA ALA A 67 13.01 -12.18 9.76
C ALA A 67 11.82 -11.25 9.44
N ARG A 68 12.05 -10.24 8.61
CA ARG A 68 10.97 -9.34 8.19
C ARG A 68 11.08 -8.94 6.73
N VAL A 69 9.94 -8.56 6.16
CA VAL A 69 9.85 -7.78 4.93
C VAL A 69 9.33 -6.37 5.24
N ALA A 70 9.98 -5.36 4.67
CA ALA A 70 9.60 -3.96 4.73
C ALA A 70 9.14 -3.50 3.34
N ILE A 71 7.95 -2.91 3.29
CA ILE A 71 7.29 -2.47 2.06
C ILE A 71 7.05 -0.97 2.18
N PHE A 72 7.49 -0.21 1.19
CA PHE A 72 7.40 1.25 1.17
C PHE A 72 6.50 1.67 0.03
N VAL A 73 5.40 2.34 0.35
CA VAL A 73 4.44 2.81 -0.66
C VAL A 73 4.22 4.30 -0.53
N GLU A 74 3.91 4.90 -1.67
CA GLU A 74 3.43 6.27 -1.79
C GLU A 74 2.05 6.24 -2.44
N VAL A 75 1.16 7.09 -1.97
CA VAL A 75 -0.22 7.18 -2.45
C VAL A 75 -0.48 8.61 -2.88
N GLU A 76 -0.44 8.83 -4.18
CA GLU A 76 -0.86 10.08 -4.80
C GLU A 76 -2.36 10.03 -5.10
N GLY A 77 -3.11 11.02 -4.63
CA GLY A 77 -4.55 11.11 -4.88
C GLY A 77 -4.87 11.51 -6.31
N ALA A 78 -6.03 11.11 -6.81
CA ALA A 78 -6.49 11.37 -8.18
C ALA A 78 -6.68 12.87 -8.49
N GLY A 79 -6.87 13.71 -7.48
CA GLY A 79 -7.07 15.15 -7.67
C GLY A 79 -8.51 15.54 -8.02
N ASP A 80 -9.49 14.65 -7.81
CA ASP A 80 -10.89 14.87 -8.21
C ASP A 80 -11.55 16.07 -7.53
N PHE A 81 -11.31 16.20 -6.22
CA PHE A 81 -11.78 17.32 -5.39
C PHE A 81 -10.70 17.77 -4.41
N LEU A 82 -10.03 16.80 -3.78
CA LEU A 82 -8.91 17.03 -2.89
C LEU A 82 -7.60 17.12 -3.69
N PRO A 83 -6.59 17.87 -3.23
CA PRO A 83 -5.30 17.98 -3.92
C PRO A 83 -4.54 16.64 -3.95
N PRO A 84 -3.59 16.44 -4.87
CA PRO A 84 -2.89 15.15 -5.05
C PRO A 84 -2.14 14.63 -3.81
N TYR A 85 -1.74 15.51 -2.89
CA TYR A 85 -1.09 15.08 -1.64
C TYR A 85 -2.06 14.42 -0.64
N ALA A 86 -3.37 14.59 -0.82
CA ALA A 86 -4.41 14.03 0.06
C ALA A 86 -4.75 12.57 -0.27
N GLY A 87 -3.74 11.77 -0.64
CA GLY A 87 -3.89 10.36 -1.00
C GLY A 87 -4.53 9.50 0.10
N ASN A 88 -4.44 9.93 1.36
CA ASN A 88 -5.06 9.28 2.52
C ASN A 88 -6.59 9.33 2.50
N LEU A 89 -7.17 10.38 1.95
CA LEU A 89 -8.61 10.48 1.76
C LEU A 89 -9.03 9.85 0.44
N ASP A 90 -8.23 10.06 -0.61
CA ASP A 90 -8.49 9.54 -1.95
C ASP A 90 -8.57 8.00 -1.98
N ILE A 91 -7.61 7.32 -1.34
CA ILE A 91 -7.61 5.84 -1.24
C ILE A 91 -8.87 5.29 -0.55
N MET A 92 -9.41 6.02 0.42
CA MET A 92 -10.61 5.62 1.15
C MET A 92 -11.84 5.74 0.24
N THR A 93 -11.98 6.85 -0.47
CA THR A 93 -13.11 7.07 -1.38
C THR A 93 -13.05 6.16 -2.61
N ALA A 94 -11.86 5.96 -3.18
CA ALA A 94 -11.65 5.07 -4.31
C ALA A 94 -11.97 3.60 -3.94
N ALA A 95 -11.53 3.14 -2.76
CA ALA A 95 -11.88 1.81 -2.26
C ALA A 95 -13.39 1.66 -2.03
N ALA A 96 -14.05 2.69 -1.47
CA ALA A 96 -15.49 2.67 -1.27
C ALA A 96 -16.26 2.58 -2.60
N THR A 97 -15.83 3.33 -3.62
CA THR A 97 -16.39 3.26 -4.98
C THR A 97 -16.22 1.87 -5.57
N LYS A 98 -14.99 1.32 -5.54
CA LYS A 98 -14.68 -0.03 -6.06
C LYS A 98 -15.55 -1.11 -5.40
N VAL A 99 -15.68 -1.07 -4.07
CA VAL A 99 -16.53 -2.02 -3.33
C VAL A 99 -18.01 -1.86 -3.71
N GLY A 100 -18.49 -0.63 -3.86
CA GLY A 100 -19.86 -0.35 -4.31
C GLY A 100 -20.14 -0.93 -5.70
N GLU A 101 -19.21 -0.76 -6.63
CA GLU A 101 -19.30 -1.32 -7.99
C GLU A 101 -19.30 -2.86 -7.98
N ASP A 102 -18.43 -3.49 -7.20
CA ASP A 102 -18.34 -4.96 -7.13
C ASP A 102 -19.61 -5.58 -6.52
N ILE A 103 -20.21 -4.92 -5.52
CA ILE A 103 -21.52 -5.31 -4.98
C ILE A 103 -22.59 -5.17 -6.07
N ALA A 104 -22.59 -4.06 -6.82
CA ALA A 104 -23.57 -3.84 -7.88
C ALA A 104 -23.46 -4.90 -8.98
N LYS A 105 -22.25 -5.20 -9.47
CA LYS A 105 -21.96 -6.28 -10.43
C LYS A 105 -22.49 -7.63 -9.95
N THR A 106 -22.15 -7.99 -8.71
CA THR A 106 -22.62 -9.24 -8.08
C THR A 106 -24.14 -9.33 -8.01
N LYS A 107 -24.82 -8.22 -7.63
CA LYS A 107 -26.28 -8.20 -7.51
C LYS A 107 -27.02 -8.14 -8.85
N LEU A 108 -26.43 -7.49 -9.84
CA LEU A 108 -27.01 -7.32 -11.18
C LEU A 108 -26.67 -8.48 -12.13
N GLY A 109 -25.74 -9.37 -11.74
CA GLY A 109 -25.33 -10.52 -12.54
C GLY A 109 -24.52 -10.14 -13.79
N VAL A 110 -23.81 -9.00 -13.72
CA VAL A 110 -22.97 -8.45 -14.79
C VAL A 110 -21.52 -8.32 -14.34
#